data_AF-B8IQK3-F1
#
_entry.id   AF-B8IQK3-F1
#
_cell.length_a   1.000
_cell.length_b   1.000
_cell.length_c   1.000
_cell.angle_alpha   90.00
_cell.angle_beta   90.00
_cell.angle_gamma   90.00
#
_symmetry.space_group_name_H-M   'P 1'
#
loop_
_entity.id
_entity.type
_entity.pdbx_description
1 polymer ?
#
loop_
_entity_poly.entity_id
_entity_poly.type
_entity_poly.pdbx_seq_one_letter_code
_entity_poly.pdbx_strand_id
1 'polypeptide(L)' 'MTMRSYTRLAAVIFAVAAVLQLMRAVLGWPVTVVTAWGPMSIPVWPNWIAFAAFALLAWLGFSASRS' A
#
# COMPACT_ATOMS: atom_id res chain seq x y z
N MET A 1 -15.88 -20.22 0.38
CA MET A 1 -14.47 -20.01 -0.02
C MET A 1 -13.58 -20.69 1.01
N THR A 2 -12.54 -21.41 0.58
CA THR A 2 -11.56 -22.01 1.51
C THR A 2 -10.60 -20.93 2.02
N MET A 3 -10.13 -21.08 3.26
CA MET A 3 -9.29 -20.10 3.97
C MET A 3 -8.00 -19.75 3.21
N ARG A 4 -7.47 -20.70 2.43
CA ARG A 4 -6.32 -20.51 1.51
C ARG A 4 -6.60 -19.56 0.34
N SER A 5 -7.79 -19.62 -0.25
CA SER A 5 -8.14 -18.73 -1.37
C SER A 5 -8.36 -17.28 -0.90
N TYR A 6 -8.90 -17.12 0.30
CA TYR A 6 -9.14 -15.81 0.91
C TYR A 6 -7.83 -15.10 1.30
N THR A 7 -6.91 -15.81 1.94
CA THR A 7 -5.57 -15.29 2.30
C THR A 7 -4.72 -14.95 1.08
N ARG A 8 -4.82 -15.74 0.00
CA ARG A 8 -4.16 -15.44 -1.28
C ARG A 8 -4.71 -14.16 -1.94
N LEU A 9 -6.02 -13.96 -1.93
CA LEU A 9 -6.64 -12.74 -2.45
C LEU A 9 -6.21 -11.51 -1.65
N ALA A 10 -6.23 -11.60 -0.32
CA ALA A 10 -5.77 -10.51 0.55
C ALA A 10 -4.29 -10.16 0.30
N ALA A 11 -3.42 -11.17 0.14
CA ALA A 11 -2.01 -10.96 -0.15
C ALA A 11 -1.79 -10.22 -1.48
N VAL A 12 -2.58 -10.55 -2.52
CA VAL A 12 -2.52 -9.88 -3.82
C VAL A 12 -2.98 -8.42 -3.69
N ILE A 13 -4.05 -8.15 -2.95
CA ILE A 13 -4.54 -6.77 -2.73
C ILE A 13 -3.47 -5.93 -2.01
N PHE A 14 -2.86 -6.48 -0.95
CA PHE A 14 -1.79 -5.78 -0.24
C PHE A 14 -0.55 -5.58 -1.11
N ALA A 15 -0.20 -6.54 -1.97
CA ALA A 15 0.90 -6.39 -2.91
C ALA A 15 0.63 -5.27 -3.94
N VAL A 16 -0.59 -5.19 -4.49
CA VAL A 16 -0.98 -4.10 -5.41
C VAL A 16 -0.91 -2.75 -4.70
N ALA A 17 -1.42 -2.65 -3.48
CA ALA A 17 -1.35 -1.42 -2.69
C ALA A 17 0.10 -1.00 -2.38
N ALA A 18 0.99 -1.96 -2.09
CA ALA A 18 2.41 -1.70 -1.93
C ALA A 18 3.01 -1.13 -3.22
N VAL A 19 2.75 -1.74 -4.38
CA VAL A 19 3.24 -1.24 -5.68
C VAL A 19 2.76 0.18 -5.96
N LEU A 20 1.49 0.49 -5.67
CA LEU A 20 0.95 1.84 -5.84
C LEU A 20 1.62 2.87 -4.93
N GLN A 21 1.91 2.51 -3.68
CA GLN A 21 2.68 3.37 -2.78
C GLN A 21 4.14 3.51 -3.23
N LEU A 22 4.80 2.44 -3.67
CA LEU A 22 6.15 2.55 -4.23
C LEU A 22 6.16 3.49 -5.44
N MET A 23 5.23 3.32 -6.38
CA MET A 23 5.11 4.15 -7.58
C MET A 23 4.90 5.62 -7.22
N ARG A 24 4.03 5.91 -6.26
CA ARG A 24 3.80 7.28 -5.77
C ARG A 24 5.01 7.85 -5.01
N ALA A 25 5.79 7.02 -4.33
CA ALA A 25 7.00 7.46 -3.63
C ALA A 25 8.13 7.79 -4.61
N VAL A 26 8.27 6.99 -5.68
CA VAL A 26 9.31 7.16 -6.71
C VAL A 26 8.98 8.29 -7.68
N LEU A 27 7.74 8.40 -8.13
CA LEU A 27 7.32 9.48 -9.05
C LEU A 27 7.20 10.83 -8.35
N GLY A 28 7.20 10.85 -7.02
CA GLY A 28 7.21 12.09 -6.22
C GLY A 28 6.03 13.01 -6.52
N TRP A 29 4.92 12.48 -7.05
CA TRP A 29 3.81 13.30 -7.54
C TRP A 29 3.32 14.24 -6.44
N PRO A 30 3.42 15.57 -6.63
CA PRO A 30 2.93 16.53 -5.67
C PRO A 30 1.40 16.45 -5.67
N VAL A 31 0.85 15.78 -4.66
CA VAL A 31 -0.59 15.76 -4.44
C VAL A 31 -0.93 16.97 -3.59
N THR A 32 -1.30 18.05 -4.29
CA THR A 32 -1.93 19.22 -3.69
C THR A 32 -3.39 18.92 -3.45
N VAL A 33 -3.80 18.84 -2.19
CA VAL A 33 -5.21 18.75 -1.81
C VAL A 33 -5.69 20.15 -1.44
N VAL A 34 -6.75 20.62 -2.09
CA VAL A 34 -7.42 21.85 -1.67
C VAL A 34 -8.27 21.51 -0.46
N THR A 35 -7.82 21.95 0.71
CA THR A 35 -8.58 21.85 1.96
C THR A 35 -9.36 23.14 2.20
N ALA A 36 -10.34 23.14 3.11
CA ALA A 36 -11.13 24.33 3.46
C ALA A 36 -10.28 25.53 3.93
N TRP A 37 -9.01 25.29 4.29
CA TRP A 37 -8.05 26.27 4.78
C TRP A 37 -6.98 26.64 3.73
N GLY A 38 -7.09 26.13 2.49
CA GLY A 38 -6.17 26.38 1.39
C GLY A 38 -5.52 25.11 0.79
N PRO A 39 -4.66 25.27 -0.23
CA PRO A 39 -3.95 24.15 -0.86
C PRO A 39 -2.83 23.64 0.06
N MET A 40 -2.95 22.38 0.50
CA MET A 40 -1.93 21.69 1.27
C MET A 40 -1.23 20.65 0.40
N SER A 41 0.10 20.74 0.31
CA SER A 41 0.92 19.72 -0.35
C SER A 41 1.16 18.58 0.63
N ILE A 42 0.70 17.38 0.31
CA ILE A 42 0.98 16.21 1.15
C ILE A 42 2.43 15.77 0.91
N PRO A 43 3.26 15.69 1.97
CA PRO A 43 4.63 15.21 1.84
C PRO A 43 4.65 13.74 1.37
N VAL A 44 5.61 13.38 0.52
CA VAL A 44 5.74 12.03 -0.06
C VAL A 44 6.48 11.03 0.85
N TRP A 45 7.13 11.51 1.91
CA TRP A 45 7.84 10.67 2.89
C TRP A 45 6.97 9.60 3.60
N PRO A 46 5.71 9.87 4.02
CA PRO A 46 4.84 8.85 4.65
C PRO A 46 4.58 7.64 3.74
N ASN A 47 4.71 7.82 2.43
CA ASN A 47 4.42 6.81 1.44
C ASN A 47 5.42 5.65 1.47
N TRP A 48 6.64 5.87 2.00
CA TRP A 48 7.63 4.82 2.27
C TRP A 48 7.21 3.92 3.43
N ILE A 49 6.63 4.49 4.49
CA ILE A 49 6.13 3.74 5.65
C ILE A 49 4.94 2.86 5.21
N ALA A 50 4.05 3.44 4.41
CA ALA A 50 2.93 2.71 3.85
C ALA A 50 3.43 1.54 2.97
N PHE A 51 4.37 1.77 2.04
CA PHE A 51 4.97 0.71 1.25
C PHE A 51 5.50 -0.46 2.11
N ALA A 52 6.26 -0.15 3.17
CA ALA A 52 6.82 -1.16 4.07
C ALA A 52 5.72 -1.97 4.79
N ALA A 53 4.66 -1.31 5.27
CA ALA A 53 3.54 -1.98 5.93
C ALA A 53 2.77 -2.90 4.96
N PHE A 54 2.48 -2.42 3.76
CA PHE A 54 1.77 -3.20 2.74
C PHE A 54 2.60 -4.38 2.22
N ALA A 55 3.93 -4.22 2.06
CA ALA A 55 4.83 -5.31 1.71
C ALA A 55 4.89 -6.39 2.81
N LEU A 56 4.92 -5.98 4.08
CA LEU A 56 4.88 -6.89 5.22
C LEU A 56 3.56 -7.69 5.26
N LEU A 57 2.42 -7.01 5.09
CA LEU A 57 1.10 -7.64 5.06
C LEU A 57 0.96 -8.61 3.90
N ALA A 58 1.48 -8.26 2.72
CA ALA A 58 1.51 -9.16 1.57
C ALA A 58 2.35 -10.41 1.86
N TRP A 59 3.54 -10.25 2.46
CA TRP A 59 4.40 -11.37 2.86
C TRP A 59 3.71 -12.32 3.85
N LEU A 60 3.04 -11.76 4.87
CA LEU A 60 2.30 -12.52 5.86
C LEU A 60 1.13 -13.28 5.22
N GLY A 61 0.38 -12.64 4.31
CA GLY A 61 -0.72 -13.29 3.58
C GLY A 61 -0.23 -14.45 2.69
N PHE A 62 0.89 -14.28 1.98
CA PHE A 62 1.50 -15.36 1.20
C PHE A 62 2.02 -16.50 2.08
N SER A 63 2.65 -16.18 3.21
CA SER A 63 3.15 -17.17 4.17
C SER A 63 2.00 -17.98 4.78
N ALA A 64 0.91 -17.33 5.19
CA ALA A 64 -0.28 -17.98 5.73
C ALA A 64 -0.99 -18.88 4.68
N SER A 65 -0.94 -18.51 3.40
CA SER A 65 -1.54 -19.33 2.33
C SER A 65 -0.78 -20.63 2.03
N ARG A 66 0.51 -20.70 2.42
CA ARG A 66 1.39 -21.87 2.21
C ARG A 66 1.38 -22.86 3.38
N SER A 67 0.91 -22.44 4.57
CA SER A 67 0.69 -23.31 5.73
C SER A 67 -0.53 -24.21 5.57
#